data_AF-A0A124G7W3-F1
#
_entry.id   AF-A0A124G7W3-F1
#
_cell.length_a   1.000
_cell.length_b   1.000
_cell.length_c   1.000
_cell.angle_alpha   90.00
_cell.angle_beta   90.00
_cell.angle_gamma   90.00
#
_symmetry.space_group_name_H-M   'P 1'
#
loop_
_entity.id
_entity.type
_entity.pdbx_description
1 polymer ?
#
loop_
_entity_poly.entity_id
_entity_poly.type
_entity_poly.pdbx_seq_one_letter_code
_entity_poly.pdbx_strand_id
1 'polypeptide(L)'
;MWLLFPILSFGCLSAAGFLYVGLRARRPAWWIPGVVYTVLGNACFWVSSATTTEGTSSSTANTVSVALLVFLIWPASILHAAIINVSWLKWRAGYQPWYAQPQQTAWVGQPMTATPPPLPPQLQNVVPPQQQFYAAPQPYQAPPQPSYTAPQPYQAPPPPSDAAPQPPVDVNTATEQQFTTLPGITPDRAARIVEVRRSRGGFVSPNDFAAAAGLAPHEFVAVRDRLVCSPPVPPDDPAPGPYGRIVDV
;
A
#
# COMPACT_ATOMS: atom_id res chain seq x y z
N MET A 1 0.71 9.09 -18.66
CA MET A 1 0.65 10.54 -18.39
C MET A 1 -0.81 10.93 -18.18
N TRP A 2 -1.31 10.93 -16.94
CA TRP A 2 -2.72 11.28 -16.64
C TRP A 2 -2.91 12.77 -16.33
N LEU A 3 -1.84 13.46 -15.96
CA LEU A 3 -1.81 14.89 -15.68
C LEU A 3 -2.05 15.76 -16.92
N LEU A 4 -1.86 15.22 -18.12
CA LEU A 4 -2.10 15.96 -19.36
C LEU A 4 -3.57 16.31 -19.55
N PHE A 5 -4.49 15.50 -19.01
CA PHE A 5 -5.92 15.77 -19.09
C PHE A 5 -6.31 17.10 -18.43
N PRO A 6 -6.06 17.34 -17.13
CA PRO A 6 -6.41 18.64 -16.52
C PRO A 6 -5.65 19.84 -17.13
N ILE A 7 -4.43 19.63 -17.64
CA ILE A 7 -3.60 20.72 -18.19
C ILE A 7 -4.06 21.14 -19.59
N LEU A 8 -4.29 20.20 -20.51
CA LEU A 8 -4.64 20.52 -21.91
C LEU A 8 -6.14 20.75 -22.13
N SER A 9 -7.00 20.28 -21.23
CA SER A 9 -8.44 20.16 -21.54
C SER A 9 -9.29 21.37 -21.16
N PHE A 10 -8.68 22.47 -20.70
CA PHE A 10 -9.41 23.68 -20.26
C PHE A 10 -10.60 23.38 -19.32
N GLY A 11 -10.49 22.34 -18.48
CA GLY A 11 -11.52 21.95 -17.52
C GLY A 11 -12.49 20.86 -18.00
N CYS A 12 -12.71 20.71 -19.32
CA CYS A 12 -13.79 19.89 -19.88
C CYS A 12 -13.53 18.37 -19.81
N LEU A 13 -12.27 17.93 -19.97
CA LEU A 13 -11.90 16.50 -19.88
C LEU A 13 -11.13 16.14 -18.61
N SER A 14 -11.07 17.04 -17.62
CA SER A 14 -10.37 16.82 -16.36
C SER A 14 -10.94 15.62 -15.57
N ALA A 15 -12.26 15.42 -15.65
CA ALA A 15 -12.95 14.30 -14.99
C ALA A 15 -12.43 12.93 -15.45
N ALA A 16 -12.09 12.77 -16.74
CA ALA A 16 -11.53 11.52 -17.26
C ALA A 16 -10.15 11.21 -16.66
N GLY A 17 -9.32 12.24 -16.44
CA GLY A 17 -8.03 12.10 -15.77
C GLY A 17 -8.17 11.65 -14.32
N PHE A 18 -9.12 12.24 -13.58
CA PHE A 18 -9.39 11.86 -12.19
C PHE A 18 -9.98 10.44 -12.08
N LEU A 19 -10.93 10.07 -12.94
CA LEU A 19 -11.48 8.72 -13.02
C LEU A 19 -10.37 7.69 -13.27
N TYR A 20 -9.49 7.95 -14.25
CA TYR A 20 -8.38 7.06 -14.58
C TYR A 20 -7.48 6.78 -13.36
N VAL A 21 -7.07 7.82 -12.64
CA VAL A 21 -6.22 7.67 -11.45
C VAL A 21 -6.95 6.95 -10.33
N GLY A 22 -8.20 7.30 -10.11
CA GLY A 22 -9.03 6.77 -9.05
C GLY A 22 -9.28 5.27 -9.17
N LEU A 23 -9.71 4.85 -10.36
CA LEU A 23 -9.98 3.46 -10.71
C LEU A 23 -8.69 2.64 -10.65
N ARG A 24 -7.58 3.18 -11.16
CA ARG A 24 -6.30 2.47 -11.18
C ARG A 24 -5.70 2.27 -9.78
N ALA A 25 -5.88 3.24 -8.89
CA ALA A 25 -5.39 3.16 -7.51
C ALA A 25 -6.40 2.52 -6.53
N ARG A 26 -7.64 2.24 -6.96
CA ARG A 26 -8.76 1.78 -6.11
C ARG A 26 -8.98 2.64 -4.86
N ARG A 27 -8.75 3.96 -4.97
CA ARG A 27 -8.86 4.92 -3.86
C ARG A 27 -9.93 5.97 -4.15
N PRO A 28 -11.18 5.79 -3.65
CA PRO A 28 -12.29 6.68 -3.97
C PRO A 28 -12.05 8.13 -3.56
N ALA A 29 -11.36 8.34 -2.43
CA ALA A 29 -11.00 9.66 -1.92
C ALA A 29 -10.16 10.52 -2.88
N TRP A 30 -9.50 9.91 -3.89
CA TRP A 30 -8.64 10.63 -4.83
C TRP A 30 -9.39 11.13 -6.06
N TRP A 31 -10.51 10.52 -6.44
CA TRP A 31 -11.19 10.85 -7.69
C TRP A 31 -12.58 11.40 -7.51
N ILE A 32 -13.30 11.01 -6.45
CA ILE A 32 -14.66 11.48 -6.21
C ILE A 32 -14.71 13.01 -6.06
N PRO A 33 -13.87 13.66 -5.23
CA PRO A 33 -13.89 15.13 -5.14
C PRO A 33 -13.57 15.78 -6.50
N GLY A 34 -12.50 15.29 -7.15
CA GLY A 34 -12.07 15.62 -8.52
C GLY A 34 -13.21 15.67 -9.53
N VAL A 35 -13.95 14.57 -9.63
CA VAL A 35 -15.05 14.40 -10.58
C VAL A 35 -16.25 15.25 -10.18
N VAL A 36 -16.59 15.30 -8.89
CA VAL A 36 -17.76 16.06 -8.40
C VAL A 36 -17.62 17.55 -8.71
N TYR A 37 -16.51 18.21 -8.33
CA TYR A 37 -16.37 19.65 -8.59
C TYR A 37 -16.26 19.97 -10.08
N THR A 38 -15.64 19.10 -10.88
CA THR A 38 -15.51 19.34 -12.34
C THR A 38 -16.86 19.20 -13.03
N VAL A 39 -17.66 18.19 -12.69
CA VAL A 39 -19.00 18.01 -13.27
C VAL A 39 -19.94 19.13 -12.84
N LEU A 40 -19.97 19.49 -11.55
CA LEU A 40 -20.77 20.61 -11.05
C LEU A 40 -20.38 21.94 -11.71
N GLY A 41 -19.07 22.21 -11.84
CA GLY A 41 -18.57 23.40 -12.50
C GLY A 41 -18.97 23.49 -13.98
N ASN A 42 -18.83 22.39 -14.72
CA ASN A 42 -19.24 22.33 -16.13
C ASN A 42 -20.76 22.44 -16.30
N ALA A 43 -21.56 21.80 -15.44
CA ALA A 43 -23.02 21.91 -15.48
C ALA A 43 -23.49 23.34 -15.21
N CYS A 44 -22.89 24.03 -14.22
CA CYS A 44 -23.20 25.42 -13.92
C CYS A 44 -22.84 26.35 -15.09
N PHE A 45 -21.71 26.11 -15.74
CA PHE A 45 -21.31 26.84 -16.95
C PHE A 45 -22.28 26.62 -18.11
N TRP A 46 -22.68 25.37 -18.37
CA TRP A 46 -23.60 25.03 -19.46
C TRP A 46 -25.01 25.61 -19.26
N VAL A 47 -25.51 25.59 -18.01
CA VAL A 47 -26.78 26.25 -17.66
C VAL A 47 -26.65 27.75 -17.85
N SER A 48 -25.55 28.36 -17.39
CA SER A 48 -25.35 29.80 -17.54
C SER A 48 -25.18 30.23 -19.00
N SER A 49 -24.57 29.41 -19.86
CA SER A 49 -24.41 29.73 -21.28
C SER A 49 -25.73 29.59 -22.06
N ALA A 50 -26.59 28.64 -21.69
CA ALA A 50 -27.91 28.48 -22.27
C ALA A 50 -28.82 29.69 -21.97
N THR A 51 -28.71 30.27 -20.76
CA THR A 51 -29.56 31.39 -20.33
C THR A 51 -29.23 32.74 -20.99
N THR A 52 -28.08 32.89 -21.65
CA THR A 52 -27.67 34.15 -22.30
C THR A 52 -28.35 34.36 -23.66
N THR A 53 -29.06 33.36 -24.18
CA THR A 53 -29.61 33.36 -25.54
C THR A 53 -31.00 34.00 -25.66
N GLU A 54 -31.68 34.31 -24.55
CA GLU A 54 -33.04 34.87 -24.56
C GLU A 54 -33.07 36.32 -24.06
N GLY A 55 -32.92 37.28 -24.99
CA GLY A 55 -33.58 38.59 -24.98
C GLY A 55 -33.57 39.45 -23.71
N THR A 56 -32.68 39.21 -22.75
CA THR A 56 -32.68 39.87 -21.44
C THR A 56 -31.36 40.59 -21.26
N SER A 57 -31.40 41.86 -20.87
CA SER A 57 -30.25 42.72 -20.57
C SER A 57 -29.48 42.17 -19.36
N SER A 58 -28.74 41.08 -19.55
CA SER A 58 -27.81 40.53 -18.58
C SER A 58 -26.75 41.60 -18.31
N SER A 59 -26.77 42.20 -17.11
CA SER A 59 -25.82 43.26 -16.76
C SER A 59 -24.41 42.71 -16.94
N THR A 60 -23.50 43.42 -17.60
CA THR A 60 -22.13 42.95 -17.92
C THR A 60 -21.43 42.27 -16.73
N ALA A 61 -21.79 42.64 -15.50
CA ALA A 61 -21.40 42.00 -14.25
C ALA A 61 -21.70 40.48 -14.17
N ASN A 62 -22.85 39.98 -14.62
CA ASN A 62 -23.18 38.55 -14.53
C ASN A 62 -22.36 37.71 -15.52
N THR A 63 -22.17 38.18 -16.76
CA THR A 63 -21.32 37.56 -17.78
C THR A 63 -19.85 37.51 -17.34
N VAL A 64 -19.34 38.60 -16.76
CA VAL A 64 -17.98 38.65 -16.20
C VAL A 64 -17.85 37.72 -15.00
N SER A 65 -18.87 37.65 -14.12
CA SER A 65 -18.84 36.76 -12.94
C SER A 65 -18.78 35.28 -13.33
N VAL A 66 -19.57 34.87 -14.33
CA VAL A 66 -19.55 33.49 -14.83
C VAL A 66 -18.22 33.17 -15.51
N ALA A 67 -17.69 34.08 -16.32
CA ALA A 67 -16.37 33.91 -16.93
C ALA A 67 -15.27 33.75 -15.85
N LEU A 68 -15.27 34.58 -14.81
CA LEU A 68 -14.31 34.50 -13.71
C LEU A 68 -14.41 33.17 -12.93
N LEU A 69 -15.62 32.66 -12.67
CA LEU A 69 -15.80 31.37 -12.01
C LEU A 69 -15.19 30.21 -12.82
N VAL A 70 -15.31 30.23 -14.15
CA VAL A 70 -14.68 29.24 -15.04
C VAL A 70 -13.16 29.36 -15.01
N PHE A 71 -12.63 30.59 -15.05
CA PHE A 71 -11.19 30.86 -14.93
C PHE A 71 -10.61 30.51 -13.55
N LEU A 72 -11.43 30.38 -12.49
CA LEU A 72 -11.00 29.93 -11.17
C LEU A 72 -11.08 28.40 -10.99
N ILE A 73 -12.07 27.74 -11.62
CA ILE A 73 -12.21 26.28 -11.61
C ILE A 73 -11.03 25.59 -12.30
N TRP A 74 -10.51 26.18 -13.38
CA TRP A 74 -9.39 25.62 -14.13
C TRP A 74 -8.08 25.49 -13.31
N PRO A 75 -7.52 26.56 -12.69
CA PRO A 75 -6.32 26.45 -11.86
C PRO A 75 -6.58 25.61 -10.60
N ALA A 76 -7.79 25.65 -10.02
CA ALA A 76 -8.16 24.77 -8.91
C ALA A 76 -8.05 23.29 -9.31
N SER A 77 -8.43 22.95 -10.55
CA SER A 77 -8.30 21.58 -11.07
C SER A 77 -6.85 21.14 -11.26
N ILE A 78 -5.98 22.04 -11.72
CA ILE A 78 -4.53 21.80 -11.85
C ILE A 78 -3.90 21.61 -10.46
N LEU A 79 -4.26 22.47 -9.50
CA LEU A 79 -3.77 22.38 -8.12
C LEU A 79 -4.19 21.05 -7.47
N HIS A 80 -5.45 20.63 -7.65
CA HIS A 80 -5.94 19.35 -7.14
C HIS A 80 -5.19 18.16 -7.77
N ALA A 81 -4.95 18.21 -9.08
CA ALA A 81 -4.18 17.20 -9.79
C ALA A 81 -2.72 17.12 -9.30
N ALA A 82 -2.10 18.25 -8.99
CA ALA A 82 -0.75 18.30 -8.42
C ALA A 82 -0.68 17.65 -7.02
N ILE A 83 -1.66 17.92 -6.15
CA ILE A 83 -1.76 17.31 -4.81
C ILE A 83 -1.91 15.79 -4.91
N ILE A 84 -2.80 15.32 -5.79
CA ILE A 84 -3.00 13.88 -6.02
C ILE A 84 -1.75 13.24 -6.62
N ASN A 85 -1.03 13.94 -7.51
CA ASN A 85 0.17 13.41 -8.14
C ASN A 85 1.25 13.03 -7.13
N VAL A 86 1.43 13.82 -6.06
CA VAL A 86 2.37 13.46 -4.99
C VAL A 86 1.98 12.13 -4.35
N SER A 87 0.70 11.96 -4.01
CA SER A 87 0.18 10.73 -3.42
C SER A 87 0.25 9.54 -4.39
N TRP A 88 0.01 9.79 -5.66
CA TRP A 88 0.08 8.80 -6.73
C TRP A 88 1.51 8.35 -7.02
N LEU A 89 2.48 9.27 -7.02
CA LEU A 89 3.91 8.93 -7.18
C LEU A 89 4.41 8.11 -5.99
N LYS A 90 4.04 8.49 -4.76
CA LYS A 90 4.37 7.71 -3.55
C LYS A 90 3.76 6.31 -3.60
N TRP A 91 2.50 6.19 -4.00
CA TRP A 91 1.85 4.88 -4.18
C TRP A 91 2.51 4.06 -5.30
N ARG A 92 2.80 4.68 -6.45
CA ARG A 92 3.42 4.02 -7.59
C ARG A 92 4.82 3.51 -7.27
N ALA A 93 5.60 4.25 -6.47
CA ALA A 93 6.94 3.82 -6.05
C ALA A 93 6.91 2.52 -5.21
N GLY A 94 5.84 2.29 -4.45
CA GLY A 94 5.63 1.05 -3.68
C GLY A 94 4.78 -0.01 -4.38
N TYR A 95 4.23 0.27 -5.56
CA TYR A 95 3.34 -0.65 -6.28
C TYR A 95 4.14 -1.62 -7.16
N GLN A 96 4.26 -2.87 -6.72
CA GLN A 96 4.76 -3.98 -7.53
C GLN A 96 3.58 -4.73 -8.16
N PRO A 97 3.41 -4.73 -9.49
CA PRO A 97 2.35 -5.50 -10.13
C PRO A 97 2.63 -7.01 -9.98
N TRP A 98 1.58 -7.81 -9.95
CA TRP A 98 1.64 -9.26 -9.75
C TRP A 98 2.55 -10.01 -10.76
N TYR A 99 2.74 -9.46 -11.96
CA TYR A 99 3.62 -10.01 -13.00
C TYR A 99 5.08 -9.55 -12.90
N ALA A 100 5.37 -8.52 -12.11
CA ALA A 100 6.72 -8.05 -11.83
C ALA A 100 7.24 -8.56 -10.49
N GLN A 101 6.45 -9.37 -9.76
CA GLN A 101 7.00 -10.13 -8.65
C GLN A 101 8.14 -10.99 -9.22
N PRO A 102 9.37 -10.87 -8.68
CA PRO A 102 10.39 -11.85 -8.98
C PRO A 102 9.78 -13.19 -8.60
N GLN A 103 9.48 -13.99 -9.62
CA GLN A 103 9.00 -15.35 -9.48
C GLN A 103 9.94 -15.96 -8.47
N GLN A 104 9.46 -16.23 -7.25
CA GLN A 104 10.27 -16.69 -6.13
C GLN A 104 11.20 -17.74 -6.70
N THR A 105 12.47 -17.38 -6.84
CA THR A 105 13.46 -18.25 -7.43
C THR A 105 13.42 -19.46 -6.53
N ALA A 106 12.92 -20.56 -7.09
CA ALA A 106 12.72 -21.79 -6.37
C ALA A 106 13.98 -22.07 -5.55
N TRP A 107 13.80 -22.19 -4.24
CA TRP A 107 14.71 -22.83 -3.29
C TRP A 107 16.12 -23.09 -3.83
N VAL A 108 17.05 -22.17 -3.58
CA VAL A 108 18.50 -22.48 -3.65
C VAL A 108 18.77 -23.43 -2.48
N GLY A 109 18.53 -24.73 -2.67
CA GLY A 109 18.74 -25.73 -1.62
C GLY A 109 17.96 -27.03 -1.73
N GLN A 110 17.00 -27.19 -2.66
CA GLN A 110 16.48 -28.54 -2.91
C GLN A 110 17.45 -29.27 -3.85
N PRO A 111 18.16 -30.32 -3.40
CA PRO A 111 18.84 -31.20 -4.34
C PRO A 111 17.78 -31.76 -5.30
N MET A 112 18.11 -31.76 -6.60
CA MET A 112 17.29 -32.39 -7.63
C MET A 112 17.34 -33.92 -7.45
N THR A 113 16.76 -34.44 -6.37
CA THR A 113 16.62 -35.89 -6.11
C THR A 113 15.17 -36.35 -6.14
N ALA A 114 14.21 -35.44 -6.28
CA ALA A 114 12.85 -35.81 -6.58
C ALA A 114 12.74 -36.13 -8.08
N THR A 115 13.01 -37.39 -8.45
CA THR A 115 12.47 -37.96 -9.69
C THR A 115 10.97 -37.64 -9.72
N PRO A 116 10.47 -36.92 -10.72
CA PRO A 116 9.04 -36.68 -10.82
C PRO A 116 8.31 -38.04 -10.88
N PRO A 117 7.11 -38.17 -10.26
CA PRO A 117 6.35 -39.40 -10.32
C PRO A 117 6.12 -39.80 -11.79
N PRO A 118 6.18 -41.10 -12.13
CA PRO A 118 5.95 -41.54 -13.49
C PRO A 118 4.56 -41.08 -13.94
N LEU A 119 4.48 -40.59 -15.18
CA LEU A 119 3.21 -40.17 -15.77
C LEU A 119 2.20 -41.32 -15.71
N PRO A 120 0.90 -41.03 -15.52
CA PRO A 120 -0.13 -42.04 -15.61
C PRO A 120 -0.04 -42.78 -16.97
N PRO A 121 -0.27 -44.10 -17.02
CA PRO A 121 -0.05 -44.90 -18.24
C PRO A 121 -0.84 -44.39 -19.45
N GLN A 122 -2.00 -43.75 -19.23
CA GLN A 122 -2.79 -43.13 -20.29
C GLN A 122 -2.10 -41.94 -21.01
N LEU A 123 -1.11 -41.28 -20.40
CA LEU A 123 -0.43 -40.12 -20.96
C LEU A 123 0.94 -40.46 -21.58
N GLN A 124 1.41 -41.70 -21.38
CA GLN A 124 2.77 -42.09 -21.71
C GLN A 124 3.03 -42.19 -23.22
N ASN A 125 1.99 -42.39 -24.03
CA ASN A 125 2.07 -42.46 -25.50
C ASN A 125 1.54 -41.19 -26.20
N VAL A 126 1.06 -40.21 -25.45
CA VAL A 126 0.55 -38.92 -25.98
C VAL A 126 1.68 -37.89 -26.04
N VAL A 127 2.69 -38.03 -25.17
CA VAL A 127 3.83 -37.11 -25.08
C VAL A 127 5.05 -37.73 -25.78
N PRO A 128 5.59 -37.12 -26.84
CA PRO A 128 6.83 -37.61 -27.47
C PRO A 128 7.99 -37.60 -26.45
N PRO A 129 8.95 -38.54 -26.54
CA PRO A 129 10.07 -38.60 -25.61
C PRO A 129 10.85 -37.29 -25.64
N GLN A 130 11.04 -36.67 -24.47
CA GLN A 130 11.66 -35.35 -24.30
C GLN A 130 13.06 -35.21 -24.91
N GLN A 131 13.72 -36.33 -25.23
CA GLN A 131 15.04 -36.38 -25.83
C GLN A 131 15.11 -35.84 -27.27
N GLN A 132 13.98 -35.71 -27.99
CA GLN A 132 13.99 -35.21 -29.37
C GLN A 132 14.06 -33.67 -29.48
N PHE A 133 13.76 -32.92 -28.42
CA PHE A 133 13.72 -31.45 -28.46
C PHE A 133 14.92 -30.77 -27.80
N TYR A 134 15.78 -31.53 -27.12
CA TYR A 134 16.99 -31.01 -26.49
C TYR A 134 18.20 -31.42 -27.33
N ALA A 135 18.55 -30.61 -28.33
CA ALA A 135 19.92 -30.61 -28.81
C ALA A 135 20.84 -30.27 -27.62
N ALA A 136 21.90 -31.06 -27.41
CA ALA A 136 22.86 -30.78 -26.35
C ALA A 136 23.34 -29.31 -26.45
N PRO A 137 23.39 -28.55 -25.34
CA PRO A 137 23.92 -27.19 -25.36
C PRO A 137 25.34 -27.23 -25.93
N GLN A 138 25.57 -26.49 -27.02
CA GLN A 138 26.93 -26.23 -27.49
C GLN A 138 27.70 -25.58 -26.33
N PRO A 139 28.97 -25.95 -26.07
CA PRO A 139 29.78 -25.27 -25.08
C PRO A 139 29.84 -23.78 -25.44
N TYR A 140 29.22 -22.95 -24.60
CA TYR A 140 29.27 -21.50 -24.78
C TYR A 140 30.73 -21.05 -24.59
N GLN A 141 31.40 -20.65 -25.66
CA GLN A 141 32.65 -19.91 -25.56
C GLN A 141 32.30 -18.46 -25.21
N ALA A 142 32.62 -18.06 -23.98
CA ALA A 142 32.43 -16.68 -23.58
C ALA A 142 33.33 -15.74 -24.43
N PRO A 143 32.80 -14.60 -24.92
CA PRO A 143 33.64 -13.61 -25.60
C PRO A 143 34.74 -13.10 -24.64
N PRO A 144 35.93 -12.75 -25.15
CA PRO A 144 37.03 -12.29 -24.31
C PRO A 144 36.61 -11.05 -23.52
N GLN A 145 36.63 -11.16 -22.19
CA GLN A 145 36.29 -10.06 -21.29
C GLN A 145 37.43 -9.02 -21.31
N PRO A 146 37.12 -7.70 -21.43
CA PRO A 146 38.12 -6.68 -21.18
C PRO A 146 38.62 -6.78 -19.73
N SER A 147 39.93 -6.64 -19.54
CA SER A 147 40.57 -6.73 -18.23
C SER A 147 40.18 -5.53 -17.36
N TYR A 148 39.16 -5.70 -16.53
CA TYR A 148 38.88 -4.84 -15.39
C TYR A 148 39.52 -5.46 -14.14
N THR A 149 40.25 -4.65 -13.38
CA THR A 149 40.78 -5.01 -12.06
C THR A 149 39.61 -5.29 -11.11
N ALA A 150 39.55 -6.50 -10.55
CA ALA A 150 38.46 -6.90 -9.65
C ALA A 150 38.50 -6.11 -8.32
N PRO A 151 37.38 -5.54 -7.85
CA PRO A 151 37.24 -5.07 -6.48
C PRO A 151 37.39 -6.23 -5.48
N GLN A 152 37.97 -5.96 -4.30
CA GLN A 152 38.19 -6.92 -3.22
C GLN A 152 36.91 -7.69 -2.82
N PRO A 153 37.01 -8.95 -2.37
CA PRO A 153 35.86 -9.75 -1.96
C PRO A 153 35.09 -9.07 -0.83
N TYR A 154 33.79 -8.86 -1.04
CA TYR A 154 32.87 -8.40 0.00
C TYR A 154 32.74 -9.50 1.06
N GLN A 155 33.20 -9.26 2.29
CA GLN A 155 32.90 -10.13 3.42
C GLN A 155 31.45 -9.87 3.85
N ALA A 156 30.59 -10.87 3.74
CA ALA A 156 29.21 -10.78 4.19
C ALA A 156 29.17 -10.66 5.73
N PRO A 157 28.29 -9.81 6.30
CA PRO A 157 28.03 -9.82 7.74
C PRO A 157 27.61 -11.22 8.20
N PRO A 158 27.98 -11.65 9.43
CA PRO A 158 27.57 -12.94 9.96
C PRO A 158 26.03 -13.03 10.00
N PRO A 159 25.45 -14.21 9.72
CA PRO A 159 24.01 -14.41 9.80
C PRO A 159 23.52 -14.12 11.23
N PRO A 160 22.32 -13.53 11.41
CA PRO A 160 21.74 -13.35 12.74
C PRO A 160 21.61 -14.72 13.39
N SER A 161 22.27 -14.87 14.54
CA SER A 161 22.25 -16.06 15.39
C SER A 161 20.80 -16.42 15.73
N ASP A 162 20.46 -17.71 15.64
CA ASP A 162 19.16 -18.28 16.00
C ASP A 162 18.73 -17.84 17.41
N ALA A 163 18.03 -16.72 17.49
CA ALA A 163 17.39 -16.27 18.71
C ALA A 163 16.24 -17.23 18.99
N ALA A 164 16.28 -17.86 20.17
CA ALA A 164 15.21 -18.69 20.70
C ALA A 164 13.82 -18.05 20.47
N PRO A 165 12.75 -18.85 20.31
CA PRO A 165 11.40 -18.33 20.08
C PRO A 165 11.05 -17.31 21.17
N GLN A 166 11.01 -16.03 20.79
CA GLN A 166 10.66 -14.99 21.77
C GLN A 166 9.19 -15.18 22.17
N PRO A 167 8.87 -14.99 23.46
CA PRO A 167 7.51 -15.09 23.92
C PRO A 167 6.62 -14.09 23.17
N PRO A 168 5.34 -14.42 22.95
CA PRO A 168 4.42 -13.51 22.29
C PRO A 168 4.35 -12.15 22.99
N VAL A 169 4.35 -11.08 22.21
CA VAL A 169 4.28 -9.69 22.69
C VAL A 169 2.81 -9.28 22.77
N ASP A 170 2.36 -8.90 23.95
CA ASP A 170 1.01 -8.39 24.17
C ASP A 170 0.91 -6.91 23.77
N VAL A 171 0.06 -6.57 22.81
CA VAL A 171 -0.06 -5.21 22.28
C VAL A 171 -0.52 -4.19 23.33
N ASN A 172 -1.27 -4.63 24.34
CA ASN A 172 -1.87 -3.74 25.33
C ASN A 172 -0.96 -3.48 26.54
N THR A 173 0.01 -4.36 26.80
CA THR A 173 0.91 -4.24 27.95
C THR A 173 2.37 -4.02 27.57
N ALA A 174 2.75 -4.28 26.31
CA ALA A 174 4.14 -4.20 25.89
C ALA A 174 4.75 -2.79 25.97
N THR A 175 6.05 -2.74 26.25
CA THR A 175 6.85 -1.53 26.25
C THR A 175 7.38 -1.20 24.85
N GLU A 176 7.87 0.03 24.65
CA GLU A 176 8.49 0.43 23.38
C GLU A 176 9.64 -0.50 22.98
N GLN A 177 10.47 -0.90 23.95
CA GLN A 177 11.58 -1.83 23.72
C GLN A 177 11.07 -3.20 23.25
N GLN A 178 9.99 -3.72 23.84
CA GLN A 178 9.38 -4.98 23.43
C GLN A 178 8.75 -4.89 22.04
N PHE A 179 8.24 -3.74 21.62
CA PHE A 179 7.79 -3.56 20.25
C PHE A 179 8.95 -3.57 19.26
N THR A 180 10.10 -3.00 19.61
CA THR A 180 11.28 -3.00 18.72
C THR A 180 11.90 -4.38 18.50
N THR A 181 11.55 -5.40 19.30
CA THR A 181 11.97 -6.79 19.03
C THR A 181 11.16 -7.46 17.93
N LEU A 182 10.03 -6.86 17.52
CA LEU A 182 9.20 -7.38 16.44
C LEU A 182 9.78 -7.01 15.07
N PRO A 183 9.81 -7.95 14.10
CA PRO A 183 10.33 -7.67 12.77
C PRO A 183 9.51 -6.56 12.08
N GLY A 184 10.20 -5.55 11.53
CA GLY A 184 9.57 -4.42 10.84
C GLY A 184 9.07 -3.31 11.77
N ILE A 185 9.29 -3.38 13.08
CA ILE A 185 8.98 -2.29 14.01
C ILE A 185 10.25 -1.52 14.38
N THR A 186 10.30 -0.26 13.95
CA THR A 186 11.37 0.68 14.31
C THR A 186 11.03 1.41 15.62
N PRO A 187 12.02 2.01 16.31
CA PRO A 187 11.77 2.80 17.52
C PRO A 187 10.72 3.92 17.32
N ASP A 188 10.71 4.57 16.15
CA ASP A 188 9.70 5.59 15.80
C ASP A 188 8.28 4.99 15.71
N ARG A 189 8.15 3.81 15.09
CA ARG A 189 6.88 3.07 15.04
C ARG A 189 6.45 2.63 16.44
N ALA A 190 7.39 2.15 17.27
CA ALA A 190 7.12 1.74 18.65
C ALA A 190 6.58 2.90 19.51
N ALA A 191 7.20 4.08 19.45
CA ALA A 191 6.73 5.28 20.15
C ALA A 191 5.31 5.67 19.71
N ARG A 192 5.04 5.64 18.39
CA ARG A 192 3.70 5.93 17.86
C ARG A 192 2.65 4.94 18.37
N ILE A 193 2.98 3.64 18.44
CA ILE A 193 2.06 2.61 18.93
C ILE A 193 1.67 2.89 20.38
N VAL A 194 2.63 3.25 21.24
CA VAL A 194 2.37 3.55 22.65
C VAL A 194 1.48 4.78 22.80
N GLU A 195 1.68 5.82 21.99
CA GLU A 195 0.84 7.01 21.99
C GLU A 195 -0.60 6.71 21.51
N VAL A 196 -0.74 5.92 20.44
CA VAL A 196 -2.05 5.49 19.95
C VAL A 196 -2.76 4.61 20.99
N ARG A 197 -2.03 3.73 21.67
CA ARG A 197 -2.57 2.90 22.75
C ARG A 197 -3.11 3.76 23.89
N ARG A 198 -2.34 4.77 24.34
CA ARG A 198 -2.74 5.68 25.41
C ARG A 198 -3.98 6.50 25.04
N SER A 199 -4.02 7.05 23.82
CA SER A 199 -5.15 7.86 23.36
C SER A 199 -6.44 7.05 23.13
N ARG A 200 -6.34 5.76 22.79
CA ARG A 200 -7.49 4.89 22.53
C ARG A 200 -7.93 4.03 23.72
N GLY A 201 -7.13 3.98 24.79
CA GLY A 201 -7.38 3.09 25.93
C GLY A 201 -7.10 1.61 25.64
N GLY A 202 -6.33 1.29 24.60
CA GLY A 202 -6.01 -0.08 24.19
C GLY A 202 -6.34 -0.41 22.73
N PHE A 203 -5.90 -1.59 22.30
CA PHE A 203 -6.23 -2.21 21.03
C PHE A 203 -7.20 -3.38 21.26
N VAL A 204 -8.22 -3.48 20.40
CA VAL A 204 -9.24 -4.54 20.46
C VAL A 204 -8.78 -5.78 19.69
N SER A 205 -7.89 -5.59 18.71
CA SER A 205 -7.37 -6.68 17.87
C SER A 205 -5.92 -6.44 17.43
N PRO A 206 -5.19 -7.51 17.03
CA PRO A 206 -3.85 -7.37 16.43
C PRO A 206 -3.88 -6.56 15.12
N ASN A 207 -5.03 -6.52 14.44
CA ASN A 207 -5.24 -5.71 13.24
C ASN A 207 -5.24 -4.21 13.56
N ASP A 208 -5.84 -3.81 14.68
CA ASP A 208 -5.84 -2.40 15.12
C ASP A 208 -4.42 -1.94 15.48
N PHE A 209 -3.65 -2.83 16.09
CA PHE A 209 -2.22 -2.62 16.31
C PHE A 209 -1.47 -2.43 14.98
N ALA A 210 -1.71 -3.28 13.98
CA ALA A 210 -1.04 -3.17 12.67
C ALA A 210 -1.34 -1.83 11.98
N ALA A 211 -2.59 -1.35 12.09
CA ALA A 211 -2.98 -0.04 11.59
C ALA A 211 -2.28 1.11 12.32
N ALA A 212 -2.13 1.03 13.65
CA ALA A 212 -1.44 2.02 14.46
C ALA A 212 0.08 2.05 14.20
N ALA A 213 0.67 0.88 14.01
CA ALA A 213 2.08 0.68 13.66
C ALA A 213 2.40 1.09 12.21
N GLY A 214 1.38 1.24 11.36
CA GLY A 214 1.54 1.53 9.93
C GLY A 214 2.18 0.38 9.16
N LEU A 215 1.93 -0.87 9.58
CA LEU A 215 2.46 -2.07 8.94
C LEU A 215 1.72 -2.35 7.63
N ALA A 216 2.47 -2.68 6.59
CA ALA A 216 1.92 -3.22 5.36
C ALA A 216 1.38 -4.64 5.60
N PRO A 217 0.44 -5.14 4.77
CA PRO A 217 -0.16 -6.47 4.97
C PRO A 217 0.86 -7.61 5.06
N HIS A 218 1.95 -7.55 4.29
CA HIS A 218 3.01 -8.56 4.32
C HIS A 218 3.88 -8.47 5.58
N GLU A 219 4.11 -7.26 6.13
CA GLU A 219 4.80 -7.07 7.40
C GLU A 219 3.94 -7.59 8.56
N PHE A 220 2.62 -7.35 8.52
CA PHE A 220 1.70 -7.82 9.53
C PHE A 220 1.67 -9.34 9.65
N VAL A 221 1.66 -10.06 8.53
CA VAL A 221 1.68 -11.54 8.54
C VAL A 221 2.91 -12.09 9.28
N ALA A 222 4.06 -11.42 9.16
CA ALA A 222 5.30 -11.85 9.83
C ALA A 222 5.28 -11.63 11.35
N VAL A 223 4.50 -10.67 11.86
CA VAL A 223 4.39 -10.37 13.30
C VAL A 223 3.16 -10.98 13.94
N ARG A 224 2.12 -11.30 13.17
CA ARG A 224 0.81 -11.74 13.68
C ARG A 224 0.92 -12.89 14.67
N ASP A 225 1.73 -13.90 14.35
CA ASP A 225 1.87 -15.10 15.19
C ASP A 225 2.66 -14.84 16.48
N ARG A 226 3.27 -13.65 16.60
CA ARG A 226 3.99 -13.17 17.79
C ARG A 226 3.20 -12.16 18.60
N LEU A 227 1.96 -11.83 18.21
CA LEU A 227 1.13 -10.85 18.89
C LEU A 227 0.01 -11.50 19.67
N VAL A 228 -0.20 -11.03 20.90
CA VAL A 228 -1.38 -11.37 21.72
C VAL A 228 -2.16 -10.08 22.01
N CYS A 229 -3.47 -10.18 22.09
CA CYS A 229 -4.34 -9.09 22.53
C CYS A 229 -5.10 -9.56 23.76
N SER A 230 -4.59 -9.19 24.94
CA SER A 230 -5.36 -9.34 26.18
C SER A 230 -6.36 -8.19 26.28
N PRO A 231 -7.57 -8.40 26.82
CA PRO A 231 -8.52 -7.31 27.04
C PRO A 231 -7.87 -6.23 27.92
N PRO A 232 -8.04 -4.94 27.59
CA PRO A 232 -7.48 -3.86 28.40
C PRO A 232 -8.02 -3.97 29.83
N VAL A 233 -7.11 -3.99 30.81
CA VAL A 233 -7.44 -3.98 32.24
C VAL A 233 -8.23 -2.68 32.52
N PRO A 234 -9.45 -2.76 33.07
CA PRO A 234 -10.20 -1.58 33.48
C PRO A 234 -9.36 -0.76 34.46
N PRO A 235 -9.41 0.59 34.42
CA PRO A 235 -8.76 1.41 35.42
C PRO A 235 -9.36 1.10 36.79
N ASP A 236 -8.54 0.52 37.68
CA ASP A 236 -8.77 0.24 39.10
C ASP A 236 -10.20 -0.21 39.50
N ASP A 237 -10.45 -1.52 39.48
CA ASP A 237 -11.09 -2.08 40.68
C ASP A 237 -9.94 -2.29 41.67
N PRO A 238 -9.86 -1.55 42.79
CA PRO A 238 -8.84 -1.81 43.77
C PRO A 238 -8.96 -3.28 44.14
N ALA A 239 -7.84 -4.01 44.02
CA ALA A 239 -7.74 -5.42 44.39
C ALA A 239 -8.64 -5.70 45.59
N PRO A 240 -9.46 -6.78 45.60
CA PRO A 240 -10.27 -7.10 46.76
C PRO A 240 -9.30 -7.22 47.94
N GLY A 241 -9.24 -6.16 48.73
CA GLY A 241 -8.43 -6.11 49.92
C GLY A 241 -8.91 -7.22 50.83
N PRO A 242 -8.10 -7.62 51.82
CA PRO A 242 -8.48 -8.66 52.78
C PRO A 242 -9.69 -8.28 53.67
N TYR A 243 -10.34 -7.14 53.42
CA TYR A 243 -11.50 -6.69 54.16
C TYR A 243 -12.76 -7.29 53.58
N GLY A 244 -13.11 -8.41 54.20
CA GLY A 244 -14.39 -9.07 54.05
C GLY A 244 -15.55 -8.09 54.14
N ARG A 245 -16.57 -8.41 53.36
CA ARG A 245 -17.93 -7.93 53.46
C ARG A 245 -18.43 -8.08 54.90
N ILE A 246 -18.34 -7.01 55.69
CA ILE A 246 -19.13 -6.91 56.92
C ILE A 246 -20.50 -6.40 56.47
N VAL A 247 -21.45 -7.32 56.44
CA VAL A 247 -22.87 -6.99 56.31
C VAL A 247 -23.30 -6.54 57.70
N ASP A 248 -23.44 -5.24 57.92
CA ASP A 248 -24.13 -4.74 59.10
C ASP A 248 -25.64 -4.93 58.91
N VAL A 249 -26.20 -5.58 59.93
CA VAL A 249 -27.58 -5.89 60.36
C VAL A 249 -28.72 -5.16 59.65
#